data_AF-A0A2N1Z430-F1
#
_entry.id   AF-A0A2N1Z430-F1
#
_cell.length_a   1.000
_cell.length_b   1.000
_cell.length_c   1.000
_cell.angle_alpha   90.00
_cell.angle_beta   90.00
_cell.angle_gamma   90.00
#
_symmetry.space_group_name_H-M   'P 1'
#
loop_
_entity.id
_entity.type
_entity.pdbx_description
1 polymer ?
#
loop_
_entity_poly.entity_id
_entity_poly.type
_entity_poly.pdbx_seq_one_letter_code
_entity_poly.pdbx_strand_id
1 'polypeptide(L)'
;MIDQADRQTQSLPLDEQPAKPRRGRPATGQALSNAERQRLYRERQKAQRNENVHKAVAEDLRAELATALERVEQLERANRNLEKDLEMKNGQIKALSRRAQSAETELSLRGGNKRYYVERCSKGKRTWRRIGDGRSMTREIADAVMSDLSAAPVNKGDRFRIVPA
;
A
#
# COMPACT_ATOMS: atom_id res chain seq x y z
N MET A 1 21.10 -36.43 115.56
CA MET A 1 19.63 -36.36 115.39
C MET A 1 19.39 -35.33 114.31
N ILE A 2 18.88 -35.72 113.14
CA ILE A 2 18.62 -34.81 112.01
C ILE A 2 17.27 -34.12 112.26
N ASP A 3 17.26 -32.80 112.16
CA ASP A 3 16.08 -31.96 112.41
C ASP A 3 15.00 -32.18 111.34
N GLN A 4 13.80 -32.58 111.74
CA GLN A 4 12.67 -32.85 110.85
C GLN A 4 12.00 -31.58 110.32
N ALA A 5 12.37 -30.39 110.80
CA ALA A 5 11.83 -29.12 110.33
C ALA A 5 12.62 -28.49 109.14
N ASP A 6 13.72 -29.11 108.70
CA ASP A 6 14.52 -28.61 107.59
C ASP A 6 13.81 -28.85 106.24
N ARG A 7 12.99 -27.88 105.84
CA ARG A 7 12.28 -27.87 104.55
C ARG A 7 13.17 -27.51 103.37
N GLN A 8 14.44 -27.17 103.57
CA GLN A 8 15.35 -26.79 102.48
C GLN A 8 15.82 -27.98 101.64
N THR A 9 15.65 -29.22 102.11
CA THR A 9 16.00 -30.45 101.38
C THR A 9 14.79 -31.24 100.87
N GLN A 10 13.65 -30.58 100.63
CA GLN A 10 12.54 -31.20 99.90
C GLN A 10 12.87 -31.26 98.40
N SER A 11 12.96 -32.48 97.85
CA SER A 11 13.14 -32.70 96.42
C SER A 11 11.91 -32.18 95.64
N LEU A 12 12.11 -31.18 94.80
CA LEU A 12 11.09 -30.66 93.88
C LEU A 12 10.60 -31.79 92.93
N PRO A 13 9.28 -31.97 92.72
CA PRO A 13 8.77 -32.96 91.79
C PRO A 13 9.12 -32.57 90.36
N LEU A 14 9.91 -33.41 89.69
CA LEU A 14 10.43 -33.19 88.33
C LEU A 14 9.50 -33.70 87.21
N ASP A 15 8.36 -34.30 87.56
CA ASP A 15 7.51 -35.03 86.60
C ASP A 15 6.59 -34.15 85.74
N GLU A 16 6.57 -32.82 85.93
CA GLU A 16 5.69 -31.91 85.18
C GLU A 16 6.44 -30.84 84.35
N GLN A 17 7.68 -31.09 83.90
CA GLN A 17 8.30 -30.19 82.91
C GLN A 17 8.05 -30.67 81.48
N PRO A 18 7.40 -29.88 80.59
CA PRO A 18 7.34 -30.20 79.18
C PRO A 18 8.78 -30.26 78.65
N ALA A 19 9.14 -31.39 78.04
CA ALA A 19 10.50 -31.66 77.57
C ALA A 19 11.01 -30.48 76.73
N LYS A 20 11.93 -29.69 77.29
CA LYS A 20 12.52 -28.53 76.62
C LYS A 20 13.14 -29.01 75.30
N PRO A 21 12.83 -28.35 74.16
CA PRO A 21 13.41 -28.73 72.88
C PRO A 21 14.94 -28.62 72.97
N ARG A 22 15.63 -29.74 72.71
CA ARG A 22 17.10 -29.80 72.74
C ARG A 22 17.65 -28.78 71.73
N ARG A 23 18.43 -27.82 72.23
CA ARG A 23 19.09 -26.79 71.41
C ARG A 23 19.90 -27.47 70.30
N GLY A 24 19.73 -27.00 69.06
CA GLY A 24 20.48 -27.48 67.89
C GLY A 24 19.80 -28.55 67.03
N ARG A 25 18.63 -29.08 67.43
CA ARG A 25 17.80 -29.86 66.51
C ARG A 25 16.70 -28.96 65.95
N PRO A 26 16.63 -28.75 64.62
CA PRO A 26 15.50 -28.05 64.03
C PRO A 26 14.22 -28.76 64.47
N ALA A 27 13.23 -28.00 64.93
CA ALA A 27 11.93 -28.54 65.26
C ALA A 27 11.41 -29.26 64.01
N THR A 28 11.23 -30.57 64.09
CA THR A 28 10.82 -31.46 62.99
C THR A 28 9.46 -31.11 62.38
N GLY A 29 8.79 -30.03 62.83
CA GLY A 29 7.47 -29.59 62.36
C GLY A 29 7.46 -28.64 61.16
N GLN A 30 8.60 -28.20 60.64
CA GLN A 30 8.68 -27.26 59.48
C GLN A 30 9.46 -27.83 58.29
N ALA A 31 9.98 -29.06 58.40
CA ALA A 31 10.68 -29.70 57.31
C ALA A 31 9.66 -30.25 56.30
N LEU A 32 9.60 -29.63 55.10
CA LEU A 32 8.80 -30.14 53.99
C LEU A 32 9.12 -31.62 53.74
N SER A 33 8.05 -32.41 53.67
CA SER A 33 8.14 -33.82 53.31
C SER A 33 8.85 -33.97 51.96
N ASN A 34 9.53 -35.10 51.73
CA ASN A 34 10.16 -35.38 50.45
C ASN A 34 9.15 -35.25 49.29
N ALA A 35 7.90 -35.66 49.51
CA ALA A 35 6.82 -35.51 48.54
C ALA A 35 6.50 -34.04 48.24
N GLU A 36 6.45 -33.18 49.25
CA GLU A 36 6.16 -31.74 49.10
C GLU A 36 7.31 -31.01 48.41
N ARG A 37 8.57 -31.35 48.76
CA ARG A 37 9.75 -30.83 48.07
C ARG A 37 9.72 -31.19 46.59
N GLN A 38 9.35 -32.43 46.26
CA GLN A 38 9.29 -32.87 44.87
C GLN A 38 8.12 -32.25 44.10
N ARG A 39 6.97 -32.02 44.76
CA ARG A 39 5.85 -31.26 44.19
C ARG A 39 6.26 -29.82 43.87
N LEU A 40 6.85 -29.11 44.82
CA LEU A 40 7.34 -27.74 44.63
C LEU A 40 8.42 -27.65 43.54
N TYR A 41 9.31 -28.63 43.47
CA TYR A 41 10.31 -28.69 42.39
C TYR A 41 9.66 -28.83 41.01
N ARG A 42 8.70 -29.74 40.86
CA ARG A 42 7.95 -29.92 39.60
C ARG A 42 7.17 -28.67 39.23
N GLU A 43 6.57 -28.00 40.21
CA GLU A 43 5.82 -26.76 40.00
C GLU A 43 6.73 -25.60 39.54
N ARG A 44 7.88 -25.40 40.19
CA ARG A 44 8.89 -24.43 39.75
C ARG A 44 9.43 -24.73 38.35
N GLN A 45 9.71 -26.00 38.05
CA GLN A 45 10.15 -26.42 36.72
C GLN A 45 9.09 -26.17 35.65
N LYS A 46 7.81 -26.41 35.96
CA LYS A 46 6.69 -26.11 35.06
C LYS A 46 6.56 -24.60 34.82
N ALA A 47 6.69 -23.78 35.87
CA ALA A 47 6.64 -22.33 35.76
C ALA A 47 7.79 -21.77 34.91
N GLN A 48 9.03 -22.22 35.14
CA GLN A 48 10.20 -21.79 34.35
C GLN A 48 10.08 -22.16 32.86
N ARG A 49 9.58 -23.36 32.54
CA ARG A 49 9.36 -23.76 31.16
C ARG A 49 8.35 -22.85 30.45
N ASN A 50 7.23 -22.55 31.11
CA ASN A 50 6.21 -21.66 30.54
C ASN A 50 6.75 -20.24 30.34
N GLU A 51 7.50 -19.70 31.32
CA GLU A 51 8.08 -18.35 31.22
C GLU A 51 9.07 -18.23 30.05
N ASN A 52 9.90 -19.26 29.85
CA ASN A 52 10.87 -19.28 28.75
C ASN A 52 10.17 -19.37 27.37
N VAL A 53 9.08 -20.14 27.26
CA VAL A 53 8.29 -20.22 26.02
C VAL A 53 7.65 -18.87 25.70
N HIS A 54 7.05 -18.19 26.69
CA HIS A 54 6.46 -16.87 26.47
C HIS A 54 7.50 -15.81 26.10
N LYS A 55 8.70 -15.88 26.68
CA LYS A 55 9.82 -14.99 26.33
C LYS A 55 10.26 -15.20 24.87
N ALA A 56 10.41 -16.45 24.43
CA ALA A 56 10.77 -16.74 23.04
C ALA A 56 9.73 -16.21 22.05
N VAL A 57 8.45 -16.48 22.30
CA VAL A 57 7.35 -15.98 21.45
C VAL A 57 7.31 -14.44 21.43
N ALA A 58 7.57 -13.79 22.57
CA ALA A 58 7.60 -12.32 22.63
C ALA A 58 8.78 -11.72 21.85
N GLU A 59 9.95 -12.37 21.86
CA GLU A 59 11.11 -11.95 21.04
C GLU A 59 10.82 -12.14 19.54
N ASP A 60 10.24 -13.26 19.14
CA ASP A 60 9.88 -13.54 17.75
C ASP A 60 8.86 -12.49 17.24
N LEU A 61 7.81 -12.21 18.03
CA LEU A 61 6.83 -11.19 17.70
C LEU A 61 7.44 -9.77 17.61
N ARG A 62 8.43 -9.45 18.44
CA ARG A 62 9.16 -8.18 18.35
C ARG A 62 9.97 -8.09 17.07
N ALA A 63 10.63 -9.16 16.69
CA ALA A 63 11.39 -9.24 15.44
C ALA A 63 10.47 -9.07 14.22
N GLU A 64 9.34 -9.80 14.20
CA GLU A 64 8.32 -9.66 13.15
C GLU A 64 7.78 -8.22 13.09
N LEU A 65 7.44 -7.62 14.23
CA LEU A 65 6.97 -6.24 14.28
C LEU A 65 8.01 -5.24 13.76
N ALA A 66 9.29 -5.44 14.07
CA ALA A 66 10.37 -4.61 13.55
C ALA A 66 10.46 -4.70 12.01
N THR A 67 10.38 -5.91 11.44
CA THR A 67 10.38 -6.10 9.99
C THR A 67 9.15 -5.51 9.32
N ALA A 68 7.97 -5.61 9.96
CA ALA A 68 6.73 -5.02 9.47
C ALA A 68 6.81 -3.49 9.44
N LEU A 69 7.38 -2.87 10.49
CA LEU A 69 7.59 -1.42 10.54
C LEU A 69 8.55 -0.94 9.45
N GLU A 70 9.66 -1.65 9.23
CA GLU A 70 10.59 -1.33 8.14
C GLU A 70 9.89 -1.43 6.78
N ARG A 71 9.07 -2.47 6.58
CA ARG A 71 8.31 -2.64 5.35
C ARG A 71 7.30 -1.51 5.12
N VAL A 72 6.60 -1.08 6.17
CA VAL A 72 5.68 0.06 6.11
C VAL A 72 6.44 1.32 5.71
N GLU A 73 7.58 1.60 6.32
CA GLU A 73 8.38 2.79 6.00
C GLU A 73 8.86 2.77 4.53
N GLN A 74 9.29 1.61 4.02
CA GLN A 74 9.65 1.45 2.61
C GLN A 74 8.48 1.74 1.68
N LEU A 75 7.29 1.23 2.01
CA LEU A 75 6.07 1.45 1.22
C LEU A 75 5.64 2.91 1.25
N GLU A 76 5.72 3.58 2.40
CA GLU A 76 5.43 5.01 2.51
C GLU A 76 6.39 5.86 1.67
N ARG A 77 7.69 5.53 1.67
CA ARG A 77 8.68 6.19 0.80
C ARG A 77 8.34 5.97 -0.68
N ALA A 78 7.98 4.75 -1.07
CA ALA A 78 7.60 4.44 -2.44
C ALA A 78 6.33 5.20 -2.87
N ASN A 79 5.31 5.24 -2.02
CA ASN A 79 4.07 5.99 -2.27
C ASN A 79 4.35 7.48 -2.46
N ARG A 80 5.16 8.10 -1.57
CA ARG A 80 5.54 9.52 -1.73
C ARG A 80 6.25 9.81 -3.05
N ASN A 81 7.08 8.88 -3.53
CA ASN A 81 7.75 9.04 -4.82
C ASN A 81 6.77 8.92 -5.99
N LEU A 82 5.86 7.92 -5.94
CA LEU A 82 4.83 7.73 -6.95
C LEU A 82 3.87 8.93 -7.03
N GLU A 83 3.50 9.53 -5.90
CA GLU A 83 2.67 10.74 -5.85
C GLU A 83 3.35 11.92 -6.56
N LYS A 84 4.65 12.13 -6.32
CA LYS A 84 5.43 13.17 -7.00
C LYS A 84 5.52 12.92 -8.51
N ASP A 85 5.74 11.67 -8.90
CA ASP A 85 5.79 11.30 -10.32
C ASP A 85 4.43 11.55 -11.00
N LEU A 86 3.33 11.18 -10.36
CA LEU A 86 1.98 11.48 -10.86
C LEU A 86 1.73 12.98 -10.98
N GLU A 87 2.18 13.78 -10.00
CA GLU A 87 2.07 15.24 -10.08
C GLU A 87 2.86 15.82 -11.27
N MET A 88 4.11 15.38 -11.45
CA MET A 88 4.93 15.79 -12.59
C MET A 88 4.29 15.40 -13.93
N LYS A 89 3.82 14.14 -14.06
CA LYS A 89 3.14 13.67 -15.28
C LYS A 89 1.86 14.43 -15.55
N ASN A 90 1.06 14.72 -14.52
CA ASN A 90 -0.14 15.53 -14.65
C ASN A 90 0.18 16.97 -15.10
N GLY A 91 1.29 17.54 -14.61
CA GLY A 91 1.81 18.82 -15.09
C GLY A 91 2.19 18.76 -16.58
N GLN A 92 2.89 17.72 -17.00
CA GLN A 92 3.26 17.50 -18.40
C GLN A 92 2.03 17.35 -19.30
N ILE A 93 1.03 16.56 -18.87
CA ILE A 93 -0.24 16.39 -19.60
C ILE A 93 -0.92 17.74 -19.76
N LYS A 94 -1.09 18.52 -18.67
CA LYS A 94 -1.71 19.85 -18.73
C LYS A 94 -0.97 20.79 -19.70
N ALA A 95 0.36 20.78 -19.67
CA ALA A 95 1.17 21.61 -20.57
C ALA A 95 1.00 21.20 -22.03
N LEU A 96 1.01 19.89 -22.32
CA LEU A 96 0.78 19.36 -23.66
C LEU A 96 -0.64 19.64 -24.15
N SER A 97 -1.66 19.46 -23.29
CA SER A 97 -3.05 19.81 -23.61
C SER A 97 -3.20 21.28 -23.97
N ARG A 98 -2.57 22.19 -23.21
CA ARG A 98 -2.57 23.63 -23.54
C ARG A 98 -1.91 23.91 -24.88
N ARG A 99 -0.75 23.30 -25.15
CA ARG A 99 -0.06 23.45 -26.44
C ARG A 99 -0.90 22.92 -27.61
N ALA A 100 -1.54 21.77 -27.44
CA ALA A 100 -2.43 21.20 -28.45
C ALA A 100 -3.62 22.15 -28.72
N GLN A 101 -4.26 22.66 -27.67
CA GLN A 101 -5.33 23.66 -27.81
C GLN A 101 -4.88 24.92 -28.52
N SER A 102 -3.70 25.47 -28.19
CA SER A 102 -3.14 26.63 -28.89
C SER A 102 -2.83 26.33 -30.35
N ALA A 103 -2.29 25.16 -30.66
CA ALA A 103 -2.06 24.74 -32.04
C ALA A 103 -3.38 24.59 -32.81
N GLU A 104 -4.42 24.02 -32.18
CA GLU A 104 -5.76 23.92 -32.78
C GLU A 104 -6.38 25.30 -33.04
N THR A 105 -6.28 26.24 -32.10
CA THR A 105 -6.79 27.60 -32.33
C THR A 105 -6.00 28.32 -33.42
N GLU A 106 -4.68 28.19 -33.45
CA GLU A 106 -3.84 28.74 -34.52
C GLU A 106 -4.19 28.13 -35.89
N LEU A 107 -4.37 26.82 -35.97
CA LEU A 107 -4.80 26.15 -37.20
C LEU A 107 -6.19 26.62 -37.64
N SER A 108 -7.12 26.78 -36.69
CA SER A 108 -8.45 27.32 -36.96
C SER A 108 -8.38 28.74 -37.52
N LEU A 109 -7.58 29.62 -36.90
CA LEU A 109 -7.37 31.01 -37.33
C LEU A 109 -6.67 31.10 -38.69
N ARG A 110 -5.70 30.22 -38.97
CA ARG A 110 -5.04 30.11 -40.28
C ARG A 110 -5.93 29.54 -41.39
N GLY A 111 -7.17 29.16 -41.07
CA GLY A 111 -8.13 28.64 -42.03
C GLY A 111 -7.99 27.13 -42.32
N GLY A 112 -7.33 26.38 -41.43
CA GLY A 112 -7.19 24.92 -41.52
C GLY A 112 -8.51 24.14 -41.48
N ASN A 113 -9.61 24.80 -41.06
CA ASN A 113 -10.97 24.26 -41.10
C ASN A 113 -11.80 24.73 -42.31
N LYS A 114 -11.23 25.48 -43.25
CA LYS A 114 -11.92 25.80 -44.50
C LYS A 114 -12.04 24.52 -45.30
N ARG A 115 -13.24 23.96 -45.34
CA ARG A 115 -13.56 22.83 -46.18
C ARG A 115 -14.06 23.32 -47.54
N TYR A 116 -13.86 22.52 -48.55
CA TYR A 116 -14.19 22.84 -49.93
C TYR A 116 -14.92 21.67 -50.59
N TYR A 117 -15.77 21.98 -51.56
CA TYR A 117 -16.30 21.01 -52.51
C TYR A 117 -15.63 21.19 -53.87
N VAL A 118 -15.55 20.11 -54.62
CA VAL A 118 -15.22 20.16 -56.05
C VAL A 118 -16.52 19.99 -56.85
N GLU A 119 -16.78 20.90 -57.77
CA GLU A 119 -17.95 20.84 -58.65
C GLU A 119 -17.53 20.68 -60.12
N ARG A 120 -18.30 19.88 -60.86
CA ARG A 120 -18.18 19.68 -62.32
C ARG A 120 -19.33 20.34 -63.06
N CYS A 121 -19.01 21.02 -64.15
CA CYS A 121 -19.96 21.40 -65.18
C CYS A 121 -19.64 20.62 -66.45
N SER A 122 -20.56 19.74 -66.86
CA SER A 122 -20.34 18.92 -68.06
C SER A 122 -20.47 19.77 -69.34
N LYS A 123 -19.70 19.45 -70.38
CA LYS A 123 -19.72 20.16 -71.66
C LYS A 123 -21.14 20.32 -72.19
N GLY A 124 -21.51 21.54 -72.59
CA GLY A 124 -22.85 21.86 -73.11
C GLY A 124 -23.96 21.96 -72.06
N LYS A 125 -23.67 21.70 -70.78
CA LYS A 125 -24.59 21.97 -69.67
C LYS A 125 -24.24 23.32 -69.03
N ARG A 126 -25.24 23.91 -68.36
CA ARG A 126 -25.10 25.16 -67.58
C ARG A 126 -25.15 24.94 -66.07
N THR A 127 -25.38 23.70 -65.64
CA THR A 127 -25.50 23.35 -64.22
C THR A 127 -24.18 22.77 -63.69
N TRP A 128 -23.83 23.19 -62.47
CA TRP A 128 -22.71 22.66 -61.70
C TRP A 128 -23.23 21.57 -60.76
N ARG A 129 -22.48 20.47 -60.62
CA ARG A 129 -22.81 19.39 -59.68
C ARG A 129 -21.60 19.05 -58.83
N ARG A 130 -21.84 18.76 -57.56
CA ARG A 130 -20.79 18.27 -56.65
C ARG A 130 -20.30 16.90 -57.10
N ILE A 131 -19.01 16.68 -56.98
CA ILE A 131 -18.34 15.43 -57.32
C ILE A 131 -18.08 14.65 -56.03
N GLY A 132 -18.33 13.33 -56.06
CA GLY A 132 -18.16 12.44 -54.91
C GLY A 132 -19.41 12.30 -54.05
N ASP A 133 -19.22 11.89 -52.80
CA ASP A 133 -20.27 11.61 -51.81
C ASP A 133 -20.83 12.87 -51.12
N GLY A 134 -20.41 14.06 -51.56
CA GLY A 134 -20.83 15.32 -50.96
C GLY A 134 -20.13 15.67 -49.66
N ARG A 135 -19.09 14.92 -49.23
CA ARG A 135 -18.23 15.34 -48.12
C ARG A 135 -17.32 16.46 -48.56
N SER A 136 -17.21 17.50 -47.74
CA SER A 136 -16.25 18.56 -47.96
C SER A 136 -14.85 18.16 -47.49
N MET A 137 -13.85 18.58 -48.24
CA MET A 137 -12.45 18.17 -48.11
C MET A 137 -11.55 19.39 -47.85
N THR A 138 -10.31 19.16 -47.45
CA THR A 138 -9.32 20.25 -47.32
C THR A 138 -8.95 20.80 -48.71
N ARG A 139 -8.37 21.99 -48.74
CA ARG A 139 -7.99 22.64 -50.00
C ARG A 139 -7.00 21.80 -50.81
N GLU A 140 -6.01 21.22 -50.15
CA GLU A 140 -4.99 20.37 -50.78
C GLU A 140 -5.61 19.14 -51.46
N ILE A 141 -6.56 18.47 -50.79
CA ILE A 141 -7.27 17.33 -51.37
C ILE A 141 -8.14 17.79 -52.55
N ALA A 142 -8.82 18.94 -52.44
CA ALA A 142 -9.61 19.50 -53.53
C ALA A 142 -8.76 19.84 -54.77
N ASP A 143 -7.57 20.43 -54.57
CA ASP A 143 -6.64 20.75 -55.66
C ASP A 143 -6.08 19.46 -56.31
N ALA A 144 -5.76 18.42 -55.52
CA ALA A 144 -5.34 17.11 -56.04
C ALA A 144 -6.45 16.44 -56.88
N VAL A 145 -7.69 16.39 -56.34
CA VAL A 145 -8.86 15.85 -57.05
C VAL A 145 -9.14 16.62 -58.34
N MET A 146 -9.04 17.95 -58.33
CA MET A 146 -9.17 18.78 -59.53
C MET A 146 -8.12 18.45 -60.58
N SER A 147 -6.86 18.28 -60.17
CA SER A 147 -5.76 17.91 -61.05
C SER A 147 -6.05 16.58 -61.74
N ASP A 148 -6.36 15.53 -60.97
CA ASP A 148 -6.65 14.20 -61.49
C ASP A 148 -7.86 14.19 -62.44
N LEU A 149 -8.93 14.88 -62.08
CA LEU A 149 -10.15 14.97 -62.89
C LEU A 149 -9.92 15.72 -64.20
N SER A 150 -9.10 16.77 -64.18
CA SER A 150 -8.77 17.56 -65.37
C SER A 150 -7.85 16.81 -66.34
N ALA A 151 -6.99 15.94 -65.82
CA ALA A 151 -6.09 15.10 -66.61
C ALA A 151 -6.79 13.88 -67.24
N ALA A 152 -7.93 13.45 -66.69
CA ALA A 152 -8.64 12.27 -67.17
C ALA A 152 -9.27 12.50 -68.58
N PRO A 153 -8.98 11.63 -69.57
CA PRO A 153 -9.44 11.82 -70.95
C PRO A 153 -10.97 11.78 -71.10
N VAL A 154 -11.66 11.08 -70.18
CA VAL A 154 -13.13 10.99 -70.13
C VAL A 154 -13.79 12.34 -69.86
N ASN A 155 -13.08 13.28 -69.25
CA ASN A 155 -13.61 14.58 -68.85
C ASN A 155 -13.23 15.72 -69.84
N LYS A 156 -12.78 15.38 -71.05
CA LYS A 156 -12.29 16.38 -72.02
C LYS A 156 -13.39 17.37 -72.42
N GLY A 157 -13.23 18.63 -72.01
CA GLY A 157 -14.18 19.72 -72.26
C GLY A 157 -15.17 19.99 -71.12
N ASP A 158 -15.11 19.23 -70.04
CA ASP A 158 -15.77 19.58 -68.78
C ASP A 158 -15.00 20.68 -68.06
N ARG A 159 -15.71 21.47 -67.25
CA ARG A 159 -15.12 22.50 -66.40
C ARG A 159 -15.26 22.10 -64.94
N PHE A 160 -14.22 22.38 -64.18
CA PHE A 160 -14.18 22.07 -62.76
C PHE A 160 -13.91 23.35 -61.96
N ARG A 161 -14.41 23.40 -60.72
CA ARG A 161 -14.10 24.50 -59.78
C ARG A 161 -14.12 23.99 -58.35
N ILE A 162 -13.34 24.68 -57.51
CA ILE A 162 -13.35 24.48 -56.06
C ILE A 162 -14.19 25.58 -55.43
N VAL A 163 -15.13 25.20 -54.57
CA VAL A 163 -16.05 26.12 -53.89
C VAL A 163 -15.93 25.89 -52.38
N PRO A 164 -15.94 26.95 -51.53
CA PRO A 164 -16.02 26.78 -50.09
C PRO A 164 -17.26 25.94 -49.69
N ALA A 165 -17.09 25.11 -48.66
CA ALA A 165 -18.12 24.19 -48.21
C ALA A 165 -19.19 24.79 -47.31
#